data_AF-A0A3N5G196-F1
#
_entry.id   AF-A0A3N5G196-F1
#
_cell.length_a   1.000
_cell.length_b   1.000
_cell.length_c   1.000
_cell.angle_alpha   90.00
_cell.angle_beta   90.00
_cell.angle_gamma   90.00
#
_symmetry.space_group_name_H-M   'P 1'
#
loop_
_entity.id
_entity.type
_entity.pdbx_description
1 polymer ?
#
loop_
_entity_poly.entity_id
_entity_poly.type
_entity_poly.pdbx_seq_one_letter_code
_entity_poly.pdbx_strand_id
1 'polypeptide(L)'
;MDNGANRFAEAEAPPPRRSWRGKLHEIVFESDTSTGKAFDITLLVCILASVLAVLLESVRSLRDGYGPELRAAEWFFTVLFTIEYVLRLIAVRRPLHYALSFFGVVDLLAILPTYLSLLLPGAQALLVVRALRLLRVFRVLKLSHFIGEAQALRLALHASLRKITVFLGTVLILVLIIGALMYLVEGEENGFTSIPQSIYWAVVTLTTVGYGDLAP
;
A
#
# COMPACT_ATOMS: atom_id res chain seq x y z
N MET A 1 13.43 -32.29 22.55
CA MET A 1 13.62 -31.37 21.41
C MET A 1 12.44 -30.40 21.35
N ASP A 2 12.23 -29.63 22.42
CA ASP A 2 11.07 -28.72 22.51
C ASP A 2 11.45 -27.49 23.33
N ASN A 3 12.24 -26.59 22.73
CA ASN A 3 12.65 -25.34 23.38
C ASN A 3 12.88 -24.16 22.41
N GLY A 4 12.55 -24.36 21.13
CA GLY A 4 12.60 -23.31 20.11
C GLY A 4 11.28 -22.54 20.11
N ALA A 5 10.17 -23.23 19.89
CA ALA A 5 8.81 -22.67 19.74
C ALA A 5 8.41 -21.73 20.89
N ASN A 6 8.69 -22.09 22.16
CA ASN A 6 8.35 -21.25 23.32
C ASN A 6 9.13 -19.93 23.40
N ARG A 7 10.38 -19.88 22.90
CA ARG A 7 11.18 -18.63 22.88
C ARG A 7 10.74 -17.66 21.80
N PHE A 8 10.00 -18.15 20.79
CA PHE A 8 9.41 -17.35 19.72
C PHE A 8 8.09 -16.72 20.17
N ALA A 9 7.25 -17.42 20.94
CA ALA A 9 6.01 -16.86 21.49
C ALA A 9 6.26 -15.76 22.56
N GLU A 10 7.31 -15.86 23.36
CA GLU A 10 7.69 -14.82 24.33
C GLU A 10 8.22 -13.52 23.69
N ALA A 11 8.58 -13.56 22.41
CA ALA A 11 9.14 -12.43 21.68
C ALA A 11 8.13 -11.34 21.33
N GLU A 12 6.90 -11.76 21.03
CA GLU A 12 5.75 -10.92 20.68
C GLU A 12 4.87 -10.60 21.88
N ALA A 13 5.13 -11.21 23.04
CA ALA A 13 4.33 -11.02 24.23
C ALA A 13 4.32 -9.53 24.66
N PRO A 14 3.13 -8.91 24.86
CA PRO A 14 3.04 -7.50 25.22
C PRO A 14 3.82 -7.21 26.51
N PRO A 15 4.49 -6.05 26.63
CA PRO A 15 5.15 -5.64 27.88
C PRO A 15 4.18 -5.64 29.07
N PRO A 16 4.65 -5.82 30.31
CA PRO A 16 3.76 -5.88 31.48
C PRO A 16 2.87 -4.63 31.54
N ARG A 17 1.55 -4.82 31.71
CA ARG A 17 0.52 -3.74 31.64
C ARG A 17 0.77 -2.53 32.56
N ARG A 18 1.56 -2.69 33.63
CA ARG A 18 1.93 -1.60 34.56
C ARG A 18 3.09 -0.71 34.09
N SER A 19 3.82 -1.11 33.03
CA SER A 19 4.91 -0.30 32.49
C SER A 19 4.38 0.79 31.54
N TRP A 20 5.07 1.94 31.47
CA TRP A 20 4.76 2.99 30.49
C TRP A 20 4.79 2.47 29.04
N ARG A 21 5.60 1.43 28.77
CA ARG A 21 5.64 0.71 27.49
C ARG A 21 4.36 -0.10 27.23
N GLY A 22 3.75 -0.68 28.27
CA GLY A 22 2.46 -1.36 28.17
C GLY A 22 1.35 -0.42 27.72
N LYS A 23 1.28 0.77 28.32
CA LYS A 23 0.32 1.82 27.91
C LYS A 23 0.58 2.33 26.49
N LEU A 24 1.85 2.49 26.12
CA LEU A 24 2.23 2.89 24.76
C LEU A 24 1.84 1.82 23.74
N HIS A 25 2.07 0.55 24.06
CA HIS A 25 1.68 -0.58 23.21
C HIS A 25 0.16 -0.65 23.03
N GLU A 26 -0.60 -0.48 24.11
CA GLU A 26 -2.07 -0.42 24.06
C GLU A 26 -2.55 0.73 23.17
N ILE A 27 -2.01 1.95 23.31
CA ILE A 27 -2.43 3.09 22.47
C ILE A 27 -2.06 2.92 20.99
N VAL A 28 -0.91 2.31 20.70
CA VAL A 28 -0.33 2.27 19.34
C VAL A 28 -0.72 1.00 18.55
N PHE A 29 -1.07 -0.09 19.24
CA PHE A 29 -1.40 -1.39 18.64
C PHE A 29 -2.78 -1.93 19.04
N GLU A 30 -3.39 -1.48 20.14
CA GLU A 30 -4.70 -1.96 20.59
C GLU A 30 -5.77 -0.87 20.40
N SER A 31 -6.65 -1.08 19.42
CA SER A 31 -7.77 -0.18 19.13
C SER A 31 -9.03 -0.47 19.95
N ASP A 32 -8.97 -1.36 20.94
CA ASP A 32 -10.12 -1.60 21.84
C ASP A 32 -10.41 -0.39 22.75
N THR A 33 -9.40 0.45 23.00
CA THR A 33 -9.54 1.67 23.80
C THR A 33 -9.96 2.88 22.96
N SER A 34 -10.74 3.79 23.55
CA SER A 34 -11.12 5.06 22.88
C SER A 34 -9.91 5.88 22.42
N THR A 35 -8.80 5.79 23.15
CA THR A 35 -7.54 6.48 22.81
C THR A 35 -6.83 5.82 21.64
N GLY A 36 -6.80 4.48 21.57
CA GLY A 36 -6.28 3.74 20.41
C GLY A 36 -7.07 4.05 19.15
N LYS A 37 -8.41 4.01 19.21
CA LYS A 37 -9.27 4.39 18.07
C LYS A 37 -9.02 5.82 17.59
N ALA A 38 -8.88 6.76 18.52
CA ALA A 38 -8.60 8.15 18.17
C ALA A 38 -7.23 8.30 17.50
N PHE A 39 -6.22 7.55 17.97
CA PHE A 39 -4.90 7.49 17.35
C PHE A 39 -4.99 6.95 15.92
N ASP A 40 -5.66 5.82 15.72
CA ASP A 40 -5.82 5.20 14.41
C ASP A 40 -6.61 6.08 13.43
N ILE A 41 -7.72 6.67 13.86
CA ILE A 41 -8.49 7.62 13.03
C ILE A 41 -7.62 8.83 12.65
N THR A 42 -6.85 9.37 13.61
CA THR A 42 -5.95 10.50 13.34
C THR A 42 -4.89 10.09 12.31
N LEU A 43 -4.28 8.92 12.48
CA LEU A 43 -3.29 8.37 11.55
C LEU A 43 -3.89 8.17 10.16
N LEU A 44 -5.12 7.64 10.07
CA LEU A 44 -5.84 7.46 8.81
C LEU A 44 -6.03 8.79 8.09
N VAL A 45 -6.52 9.80 8.79
CA VAL A 45 -6.71 11.15 8.26
C VAL A 45 -5.37 11.72 7.79
N CYS A 46 -4.30 11.56 8.57
CA CYS A 46 -2.96 11.98 8.18
C CYS A 46 -2.47 11.24 6.92
N ILE A 47 -2.68 9.93 6.80
CA ILE A 47 -2.33 9.15 5.60
C ILE A 47 -3.09 9.68 4.39
N LEU A 48 -4.40 9.83 4.48
CA LEU A 48 -5.22 10.34 3.38
C LEU A 48 -4.83 11.77 2.98
N ALA A 49 -4.64 12.66 3.95
CA ALA A 49 -4.19 14.03 3.69
C ALA A 49 -2.79 14.06 3.06
N SER A 50 -1.90 13.15 3.48
CA SER A 50 -0.54 13.04 2.94
C SER A 50 -0.51 12.50 1.51
N VAL A 51 -1.44 11.60 1.15
CA VAL A 51 -1.64 11.14 -0.23
C VAL A 51 -2.26 12.25 -1.07
N LEU A 52 -3.26 12.96 -0.53
CA LEU A 52 -3.86 14.11 -1.20
C LEU A 52 -2.81 15.18 -1.52
N ALA A 53 -1.89 15.50 -0.61
CA ALA A 53 -0.80 16.43 -0.88
C ALA A 53 0.07 16.00 -2.08
N VAL A 54 0.36 14.70 -2.23
CA VAL A 54 1.09 14.16 -3.40
C VAL A 54 0.25 14.29 -4.67
N LEU A 55 -1.07 14.03 -4.60
CA LEU A 55 -1.98 14.21 -5.72
C LEU A 55 -2.06 15.68 -6.15
N LEU A 56 -2.15 16.63 -5.20
CA LEU A 56 -2.14 18.07 -5.49
C LEU A 56 -0.82 18.50 -6.11
N GLU A 57 0.31 17.98 -5.63
CA GLU A 57 1.64 18.23 -6.22
C GLU A 57 1.70 17.72 -7.68
N SER A 58 0.96 16.68 -8.05
CA SER A 58 0.94 16.16 -9.43
C SER A 58 0.31 17.14 -10.44
N VAL A 59 -0.55 18.05 -9.97
CA VAL A 59 -1.21 19.06 -10.80
C VAL A 59 -0.28 20.25 -11.01
N ARG A 60 0.10 20.54 -12.27
CA ARG A 60 1.08 21.59 -12.60
C ARG A 60 0.71 22.96 -12.04
N SER A 61 -0.55 23.39 -12.21
CA SER A 61 -1.01 24.70 -11.70
C SER A 61 -0.90 24.83 -10.18
N LEU A 62 -1.17 23.76 -9.44
CA LEU A 62 -1.04 23.75 -7.99
C LEU A 62 0.41 23.66 -7.54
N ARG A 63 1.24 22.89 -8.25
CA ARG A 63 2.68 22.80 -8.00
C ARG A 63 3.37 24.15 -8.19
N ASP A 64 3.00 24.89 -9.22
CA ASP A 64 3.61 26.18 -9.53
C ASP A 64 3.15 27.28 -8.57
N GLY A 65 1.89 27.22 -8.10
CA GLY A 65 1.31 28.17 -7.15
C GLY A 65 1.59 27.88 -5.66
N TYR A 66 1.64 26.61 -5.26
CA TYR A 66 1.72 26.15 -3.85
C TYR A 66 2.89 25.21 -3.59
N GLY A 67 3.92 25.21 -4.45
CA GLY A 67 5.07 24.32 -4.33
C GLY A 67 5.81 24.37 -2.98
N PRO A 68 6.06 25.53 -2.37
CA PRO A 68 6.61 25.63 -1.02
C PRO A 68 5.73 25.00 0.07
N GLU A 69 4.43 25.27 0.04
CA GLU A 69 3.44 24.78 1.00
C GLU A 69 3.28 23.26 0.92
N LEU A 70 3.22 22.72 -0.31
CA LEU A 70 3.16 21.28 -0.54
C LEU A 70 4.43 20.56 -0.07
N ARG A 71 5.61 21.19 -0.25
CA ARG A 71 6.87 20.68 0.31
C ARG A 71 6.91 20.75 1.84
N ALA A 72 6.38 21.81 2.44
CA ALA A 72 6.26 21.91 3.89
C ALA A 72 5.32 20.83 4.45
N ALA A 73 4.18 20.58 3.79
CA ALA A 73 3.25 19.51 4.13
C ALA A 73 3.89 18.12 4.00
N GLU A 74 4.66 17.88 2.94
CA GLU A 74 5.42 16.64 2.78
C GLU A 74 6.36 16.39 3.97
N TRP A 75 7.14 17.40 4.34
CA TRP A 75 8.05 17.33 5.48
C TRP A 75 7.31 17.12 6.79
N PHE A 76 6.21 17.84 7.01
CA PHE A 76 5.34 17.66 8.16
C PHE A 76 4.86 16.20 8.28
N PHE A 77 4.27 15.63 7.23
CA PHE A 77 3.80 14.24 7.25
C PHE A 77 4.95 13.24 7.38
N THR A 78 6.11 13.51 6.78
CA THR A 78 7.28 12.64 6.89
C THR A 78 7.76 12.59 8.33
N VAL A 79 7.91 13.74 9.00
CA VAL A 79 8.31 13.82 10.41
C VAL A 79 7.26 13.14 11.30
N LEU A 80 5.97 13.39 11.05
CA LEU A 80 4.87 12.76 11.79
C LEU A 80 4.93 11.22 11.67
N PHE A 81 5.08 10.67 10.47
CA PHE A 81 5.19 9.22 10.27
C PHE A 81 6.51 8.65 10.80
N THR A 82 7.60 9.42 10.79
CA THR A 82 8.85 9.01 11.44
C THR A 82 8.67 8.90 12.95
N ILE A 83 8.02 9.88 13.58
CA ILE A 83 7.70 9.84 15.01
C ILE A 83 6.83 8.62 15.31
N GLU A 84 5.78 8.39 14.52
CA GLU A 84 4.92 7.23 14.68
C GLU A 84 5.67 5.90 14.53
N TYR A 85 6.54 5.76 13.53
CA TYR A 85 7.36 4.55 13.36
C TYR A 85 8.30 4.32 14.55
N VAL A 86 8.91 5.39 15.07
CA VAL A 86 9.76 5.32 16.27
C VAL A 86 8.94 4.94 17.51
N LEU A 87 7.73 5.49 17.68
CA LEU A 87 6.83 5.14 18.78
C LEU A 87 6.47 3.65 18.72
N ARG A 88 6.14 3.11 17.53
CA ARG A 88 5.91 1.67 17.32
C ARG A 88 7.13 0.84 17.72
N LEU A 89 8.31 1.26 17.29
CA LEU A 89 9.57 0.56 17.57
C LEU A 89 9.89 0.51 19.08
N ILE A 90 9.62 1.59 19.82
CA ILE A 90 9.86 1.68 21.27
C ILE A 90 8.79 0.92 22.07
N ALA A 91 7.55 0.86 21.56
CA ALA A 91 6.44 0.16 22.19
C ALA A 91 6.63 -1.37 22.20
N VAL A 92 7.34 -1.92 21.22
CA VAL A 92 7.57 -3.37 21.07
C VAL A 92 8.83 -3.81 21.84
N ARG A 93 8.82 -5.03 22.41
CA ARG A 93 9.98 -5.58 23.15
C ARG A 93 11.19 -5.86 22.26
N ARG A 94 10.97 -6.29 21.01
CA ARG A 94 12.02 -6.62 20.02
C ARG A 94 11.93 -5.70 18.79
N PRO A 95 12.52 -4.50 18.83
CA PRO A 95 12.38 -3.50 17.77
C PRO A 95 12.86 -3.98 16.40
N LEU A 96 14.00 -4.69 16.35
CA LEU A 96 14.53 -5.22 15.08
C LEU A 96 13.58 -6.22 14.42
N HIS A 97 12.83 -7.00 15.22
CA HIS A 97 11.86 -7.94 14.68
C HIS A 97 10.66 -7.21 14.07
N TYR A 98 10.20 -6.14 14.74
CA TYR A 98 9.17 -5.27 14.18
C TYR A 98 9.64 -4.61 12.87
N ALA A 99 10.83 -4.02 12.85
CA ALA A 99 11.37 -3.32 11.67
C ALA A 99 11.49 -4.22 10.43
N LEU A 100 11.71 -5.53 10.62
CA LEU A 100 11.79 -6.53 9.53
C LEU A 100 10.45 -7.22 9.24
N SER A 101 9.39 -6.92 10.00
CA SER A 101 8.04 -7.44 9.74
C SER A 101 7.41 -6.73 8.53
N PHE A 102 6.36 -7.31 7.96
CA PHE A 102 5.60 -6.70 6.86
C PHE A 102 5.17 -5.25 7.19
N PHE A 103 4.60 -5.06 8.39
CA PHE A 103 4.12 -3.76 8.86
C PHE A 103 5.27 -2.76 9.08
N GLY A 104 6.37 -3.18 9.73
CA GLY A 104 7.54 -2.32 9.93
C GLY A 104 8.23 -1.92 8.62
N VAL A 105 8.29 -2.82 7.64
CA VAL A 105 8.80 -2.51 6.29
C VAL A 105 7.89 -1.51 5.58
N VAL A 106 6.56 -1.68 5.67
CA VAL A 106 5.60 -0.71 5.11
C VAL A 106 5.78 0.67 5.75
N ASP A 107 5.92 0.75 7.07
CA ASP A 107 6.17 2.01 7.78
C ASP A 107 7.48 2.67 7.33
N LEU A 108 8.55 1.89 7.20
CA LEU A 108 9.85 2.36 6.75
C LEU A 108 9.77 2.88 5.31
N LEU A 109 9.13 2.13 4.39
CA LEU A 109 8.96 2.52 2.99
C LEU A 109 8.12 3.79 2.82
N ALA A 110 7.24 4.11 3.78
CA ALA A 110 6.44 5.34 3.75
C ALA A 110 7.24 6.62 4.03
N ILE A 111 8.35 6.52 4.76
CA ILE A 111 9.22 7.66 5.16
C ILE A 111 10.54 7.70 4.39
N LEU A 112 11.05 6.54 3.98
CA LEU A 112 12.37 6.38 3.36
C LEU A 112 12.59 7.24 2.09
N PRO A 113 11.63 7.36 1.15
CA PRO A 113 11.87 8.11 -0.09
C PRO A 113 12.23 9.58 0.15
N THR A 114 11.62 10.24 1.15
CA THR A 114 11.91 11.63 1.50
C THR A 114 13.34 11.76 2.04
N TYR A 115 13.77 10.89 2.97
CA TYR A 115 15.13 10.92 3.50
C TYR A 115 16.18 10.57 2.45
N LEU A 116 15.93 9.57 1.61
CA LEU A 116 16.85 9.17 0.56
C LEU A 116 17.06 10.28 -0.48
N SER A 117 16.03 11.11 -0.71
CA SER A 117 16.14 12.26 -1.61
C SER A 117 17.14 13.34 -1.12
N LEU A 118 17.46 13.38 0.17
CA LEU A 118 18.42 14.32 0.76
C LEU A 118 19.86 13.81 0.68
N LEU A 119 20.03 12.48 0.69
CA LEU A 119 21.33 11.81 0.70
C LEU A 119 21.95 11.71 -0.69
N LEU A 120 21.19 11.99 -1.77
CA LEU A 120 21.63 11.86 -3.16
C LEU A 120 21.75 13.23 -3.87
N PRO A 121 22.82 14.01 -3.62
CA PRO A 121 23.09 15.22 -4.40
C PRO A 121 23.69 14.88 -5.77
N GLY A 122 23.22 15.54 -6.84
CA GLY A 122 23.83 15.49 -8.18
C GLY A 122 22.86 15.49 -9.37
N ALA A 123 23.35 15.86 -10.56
CA ALA A 123 22.53 15.96 -11.78
C ALA A 123 22.04 14.59 -12.30
N GLN A 124 22.85 13.53 -12.20
CA GLN A 124 22.42 12.16 -12.51
C GLN A 124 21.44 11.61 -11.46
N ALA A 125 21.47 12.15 -10.24
CA ALA A 125 20.50 11.83 -9.19
C ALA A 125 19.12 12.44 -9.45
N LEU A 126 18.95 13.37 -10.41
CA LEU A 126 17.65 14.02 -10.65
C LEU A 126 16.57 13.04 -11.13
N LEU A 127 16.90 12.05 -11.95
CA LEU A 127 15.95 11.00 -12.36
C LEU A 127 15.59 10.09 -11.19
N VAL A 128 16.59 9.69 -10.40
CA VAL A 128 16.39 8.86 -9.20
C VAL A 128 15.53 9.60 -8.17
N VAL A 129 15.85 10.86 -7.87
CA VAL A 129 15.09 11.73 -6.97
C VAL A 129 13.65 11.91 -7.46
N ARG A 130 13.42 12.06 -8.77
CA ARG A 130 12.06 12.11 -9.34
C ARG A 130 11.31 10.79 -9.12
N ALA A 131 11.95 9.64 -9.36
CA ALA A 131 11.35 8.34 -9.12
C ALA A 131 11.02 8.16 -7.63
N LEU A 132 11.94 8.51 -6.71
CA LEU A 132 11.72 8.46 -5.27
C LEU A 132 10.53 9.31 -4.82
N ARG A 133 10.31 10.47 -5.45
CA ARG A 133 9.13 11.30 -5.17
C ARG A 133 7.82 10.60 -5.53
N LEU A 134 7.79 9.76 -6.56
CA LEU A 134 6.61 8.96 -6.89
C LEU A 134 6.39 7.86 -5.85
N LEU A 135 7.46 7.24 -5.34
CA LEU A 135 7.37 6.20 -4.30
C LEU A 135 6.74 6.70 -3.01
N ARG A 136 6.70 8.02 -2.77
CA ARG A 136 5.96 8.59 -1.63
C ARG A 136 4.49 8.20 -1.64
N VAL A 137 3.89 7.87 -2.80
CA VAL A 137 2.51 7.33 -2.88
C VAL A 137 2.36 6.04 -2.07
N PHE A 138 3.43 5.26 -1.88
CA PHE A 138 3.41 4.04 -1.08
C PHE A 138 3.12 4.27 0.40
N ARG A 139 3.14 5.53 0.90
CA ARG A 139 2.56 5.83 2.22
C ARG A 139 1.10 5.39 2.35
N VAL A 140 0.38 5.25 1.23
CA VAL A 140 -0.97 4.63 1.18
C VAL A 140 -0.97 3.19 1.69
N LEU A 141 0.16 2.46 1.59
CA LEU A 141 0.28 1.10 2.10
C LEU A 141 0.19 1.04 3.62
N LYS A 142 0.42 2.14 4.36
CA LYS A 142 0.15 2.20 5.80
C LYS A 142 -1.32 1.96 6.14
N LEU A 143 -2.24 2.10 5.17
CA LEU A 143 -3.64 1.66 5.33
C LEU A 143 -3.76 0.17 5.67
N SER A 144 -2.74 -0.64 5.36
CA SER A 144 -2.71 -2.06 5.74
C SER A 144 -2.79 -2.30 7.25
N HIS A 145 -2.37 -1.33 8.08
CA HIS A 145 -2.54 -1.42 9.54
C HIS A 145 -4.01 -1.50 9.94
N PHE A 146 -4.91 -0.84 9.20
CA PHE A 146 -6.35 -0.87 9.44
C PHE A 146 -7.00 -2.17 8.95
N ILE A 147 -6.38 -2.83 7.96
CA ILE A 147 -6.85 -4.13 7.44
C ILE A 147 -6.65 -5.23 8.49
N GLY A 148 -5.67 -5.09 9.40
CA GLY A 148 -5.47 -6.00 10.53
C GLY A 148 -6.69 -6.11 11.45
N GLU A 149 -7.46 -5.02 11.59
CA GLU A 149 -8.71 -4.97 12.34
C GLU A 149 -9.89 -5.52 11.56
N ALA A 150 -9.79 -5.59 10.24
CA ALA A 150 -10.79 -6.19 9.36
C ALA A 150 -10.68 -7.73 9.36
N GLN A 151 -10.58 -8.36 10.53
CA GLN A 151 -10.49 -9.82 10.67
C GLN A 151 -11.67 -10.52 9.99
N ALA A 152 -12.87 -9.94 10.07
CA ALA A 152 -14.05 -10.44 9.37
C ALA A 152 -13.86 -10.46 7.84
N LEU A 153 -13.28 -9.41 7.26
CA LEU A 153 -12.97 -9.34 5.83
C LEU A 153 -11.88 -10.35 5.46
N ARG A 154 -10.81 -10.43 6.24
CA ARG A 154 -9.72 -11.40 6.01
C ARG A 154 -10.22 -12.84 6.06
N LEU A 155 -11.07 -13.16 7.04
CA LEU A 155 -11.70 -14.47 7.20
C LEU A 155 -12.64 -14.77 6.02
N ALA A 156 -13.48 -13.82 5.65
CA ALA A 156 -14.40 -13.95 4.51
C ALA A 156 -13.66 -14.16 3.18
N LEU A 157 -12.56 -13.41 2.96
CA LEU A 157 -11.70 -13.58 1.79
C LEU A 157 -11.04 -14.95 1.81
N HIS A 158 -10.42 -15.37 2.91
CA HIS A 158 -9.81 -16.71 3.03
C HIS A 158 -10.82 -17.83 2.76
N ALA A 159 -12.01 -17.74 3.35
CA ALA A 159 -13.08 -18.70 3.12
C ALA A 159 -13.55 -18.72 1.64
N SER A 160 -13.40 -17.59 0.93
CA SER A 160 -13.81 -17.44 -0.46
C SER A 160 -12.68 -17.67 -1.48
N LEU A 161 -11.42 -17.80 -1.05
CA LEU A 161 -10.25 -17.88 -1.94
C LEU A 161 -10.44 -18.97 -3.00
N ARG A 162 -10.86 -20.18 -2.61
CA ARG A 162 -11.08 -21.27 -3.58
C ARG A 162 -12.11 -20.91 -4.64
N LYS A 163 -13.20 -20.24 -4.26
CA LYS A 163 -14.26 -19.80 -5.19
C LYS A 163 -13.75 -18.69 -6.11
N ILE A 164 -13.02 -17.72 -5.56
CA ILE A 164 -12.41 -16.61 -6.30
C ILE A 164 -11.39 -17.15 -7.30
N THR A 165 -10.52 -18.07 -6.91
CA THR A 165 -9.52 -18.67 -7.80
C THR A 165 -10.17 -19.42 -8.96
N VAL A 166 -11.21 -20.21 -8.69
CA VAL A 166 -11.94 -20.91 -9.76
C VAL A 166 -12.60 -19.90 -10.70
N PHE A 167 -13.30 -18.90 -10.17
CA PHE A 167 -13.94 -17.86 -10.97
C PHE A 167 -12.95 -17.08 -11.84
N LEU A 168 -11.86 -16.57 -11.26
CA LEU A 168 -10.82 -15.84 -12.00
C LEU A 168 -10.11 -16.74 -13.02
N GLY A 169 -9.89 -18.02 -12.70
CA GLY A 169 -9.35 -19.00 -13.64
C GLY A 169 -10.27 -19.22 -14.84
N THR A 170 -11.57 -19.37 -14.61
CA THR A 170 -12.58 -19.49 -15.68
C THR A 170 -12.64 -18.23 -16.54
N VAL A 171 -12.67 -17.04 -15.91
CA VAL A 171 -12.65 -15.76 -16.63
C VAL A 171 -11.39 -15.63 -17.48
N LEU A 172 -10.22 -15.99 -16.94
CA LEU A 172 -8.95 -15.95 -17.66
C LEU A 172 -8.98 -16.86 -18.90
N ILE A 173 -9.42 -18.11 -18.75
CA ILE A 173 -9.55 -19.04 -19.88
C ILE A 173 -10.51 -18.49 -20.94
N LEU A 174 -11.64 -17.91 -20.50
CA LEU A 174 -12.64 -17.33 -21.40
C LEU A 174 -12.07 -16.17 -22.22
N VAL A 175 -11.38 -15.20 -21.59
CA VAL A 175 -10.79 -14.06 -22.32
C VAL A 175 -9.64 -14.50 -23.23
N LEU A 176 -8.89 -15.55 -22.88
CA LEU A 176 -7.87 -16.14 -23.76
C LEU A 176 -8.49 -16.73 -25.02
N ILE A 177 -9.58 -17.52 -24.87
CA ILE A 177 -10.28 -18.13 -26.00
C ILE A 177 -10.94 -17.07 -26.88
N ILE A 178 -11.72 -16.16 -26.27
CA ILE A 178 -12.41 -15.09 -27.01
C ILE A 178 -11.39 -14.18 -27.70
N GLY A 179 -10.33 -13.76 -27.01
CA GLY A 179 -9.29 -12.94 -27.60
C GLY A 179 -8.60 -13.61 -28.79
N ALA A 180 -8.27 -14.90 -28.69
CA ALA A 180 -7.68 -15.65 -29.80
C ALA A 180 -8.65 -15.83 -30.98
N LEU A 181 -9.95 -16.03 -30.71
CA LEU A 181 -10.98 -16.11 -31.74
C LEU A 181 -11.15 -14.79 -32.47
N MET A 182 -11.23 -13.67 -31.74
CA MET A 182 -11.36 -12.34 -32.34
C MET A 182 -10.17 -12.00 -33.22
N TYR A 183 -8.95 -12.30 -32.76
CA TYR A 183 -7.74 -12.16 -33.57
C TYR A 183 -7.85 -12.93 -34.90
N LEU A 184 -8.39 -14.15 -34.88
CA LEU A 184 -8.52 -14.99 -36.07
C LEU A 184 -9.65 -14.53 -37.00
N VAL A 185 -10.77 -14.06 -36.45
CA VAL A 185 -11.98 -13.69 -37.21
C VAL A 185 -11.84 -12.31 -37.82
N GLU A 186 -11.43 -11.32 -37.02
CA GLU A 186 -11.35 -9.92 -37.45
C GLU A 186 -10.00 -9.59 -38.11
N GLY A 187 -8.92 -10.23 -37.66
CA GLY A 187 -7.59 -10.04 -38.22
C GLY A 187 -7.03 -8.63 -38.05
N GLU A 188 -5.89 -8.37 -38.69
CA GLU A 188 -5.13 -7.12 -38.54
C GLU A 188 -5.86 -5.91 -39.14
N GLU A 189 -6.68 -6.11 -40.19
CA GLU A 189 -7.38 -5.03 -40.90
C GLU A 189 -8.35 -4.26 -39.98
N ASN A 190 -8.92 -4.94 -38.98
CA ASN A 190 -9.86 -4.38 -38.01
C ASN A 190 -9.19 -4.02 -36.67
N GLY A 191 -7.85 -3.93 -36.63
CA GLY A 191 -7.09 -3.50 -35.46
C GLY A 191 -6.76 -4.61 -34.46
N PHE A 192 -7.18 -5.85 -34.71
CA PHE A 192 -6.81 -7.02 -33.90
C PHE A 192 -5.42 -7.55 -34.34
N THR A 193 -4.37 -6.75 -34.09
CA THR A 193 -3.00 -7.04 -34.61
C THR A 193 -2.27 -8.15 -33.87
N SER A 194 -2.74 -8.54 -32.68
CA SER A 194 -2.14 -9.63 -31.90
C SER A 194 -3.12 -10.24 -30.91
N ILE A 195 -2.87 -11.48 -30.50
CA ILE A 195 -3.67 -12.18 -29.48
C ILE A 195 -3.70 -11.39 -28.14
N PRO A 196 -2.57 -10.88 -27.59
CA PRO A 196 -2.60 -10.09 -26.36
C PRO A 196 -3.46 -8.82 -26.44
N GLN A 197 -3.45 -8.12 -27.58
CA GLN A 197 -4.31 -6.95 -27.79
C GLN A 197 -5.80 -7.34 -27.85
N SER A 198 -6.09 -8.48 -28.50
CA SER A 198 -7.45 -9.03 -28.57
C SER A 198 -7.96 -9.51 -27.20
N ILE A 199 -7.07 -10.01 -26.35
CA ILE A 199 -7.36 -10.33 -24.94
C ILE A 199 -7.68 -9.06 -24.16
N TYR A 200 -6.95 -7.96 -24.37
CA TYR A 200 -7.27 -6.67 -23.74
C TYR A 200 -8.71 -6.24 -24.06
N TRP A 201 -9.11 -6.33 -25.33
CA TRP A 201 -10.49 -6.08 -25.74
C TRP A 201 -11.48 -7.02 -25.05
N ALA A 202 -11.18 -8.33 -25.02
CA ALA A 202 -12.07 -9.31 -24.38
C ALA A 202 -12.26 -9.02 -22.89
N VAL A 203 -11.20 -8.56 -22.19
CA VAL A 203 -11.28 -8.14 -20.78
C VAL A 203 -12.15 -6.89 -20.64
N VAL A 204 -11.93 -5.85 -21.45
CA VAL A 204 -12.69 -4.59 -21.40
C VAL A 204 -14.18 -4.81 -21.68
N THR A 205 -14.50 -5.67 -22.64
CA THR A 205 -15.88 -6.03 -22.99
C THR A 205 -16.54 -6.89 -21.91
N LEU A 206 -15.86 -7.95 -21.44
CA LEU A 206 -16.41 -8.86 -20.42
C LEU A 206 -16.62 -8.17 -19.07
N THR A 207 -15.76 -7.22 -18.72
CA THR A 207 -15.89 -6.40 -17.50
C THR A 207 -16.87 -5.25 -17.65
N THR A 208 -17.57 -5.15 -18.80
CA THR A 208 -18.54 -4.10 -19.12
C THR A 208 -17.97 -2.68 -19.09
N VAL A 209 -16.65 -2.53 -19.23
CA VAL A 209 -15.99 -1.22 -19.29
C VAL A 209 -16.23 -0.58 -20.66
N GLY A 210 -15.99 -1.33 -21.74
CA GLY A 210 -16.36 -0.93 -23.11
C GLY A 210 -15.81 0.42 -23.57
N TYR A 211 -14.49 0.63 -23.51
CA TYR A 211 -13.86 1.89 -23.94
C TYR A 211 -14.16 2.30 -25.39
N GLY A 212 -14.41 1.32 -26.28
CA GLY A 212 -14.68 1.56 -27.70
C GLY A 212 -13.45 1.95 -28.53
N ASP A 213 -12.26 1.77 -27.96
CA ASP A 213 -10.96 1.96 -28.62
C ASP A 213 -10.60 0.80 -29.57
N LEU A 214 -11.14 -0.39 -29.30
CA LEU A 214 -11.13 -1.54 -30.20
C LEU A 214 -12.54 -2.14 -30.24
N ALA A 215 -13.03 -2.47 -31.44
CA ALA A 215 -14.32 -3.10 -31.64
C ALA A 215 -14.26 -3.97 -32.91
N PRO A 216 -14.95 -5.13 -32.93
CA PRO A 216 -15.22 -5.84 -34.17
C PRO A 216 -16.14 -5.03 -35.09
#